data_AF-A0A835HKX7-F1
#
_entry.id   AF-A0A835HKX7-F1
#
_cell.length_a   1.000
_cell.length_b   1.000
_cell.length_c   1.000
_cell.angle_alpha   90.00
_cell.angle_beta   90.00
_cell.angle_gamma   90.00
#
_symmetry.space_group_name_H-M   'P 1'
#
loop_
_entity.id
_entity.type
_entity.pdbx_description
1 polymer ?
#
loop_
_entity_poly.entity_id
_entity_poly.type
_entity_poly.pdbx_seq_one_letter_code
_entity_poly.pdbx_strand_id
1 'polypeptide(L)'
;MAIEDFNIVATSLEMKGGHHPNKRARNEFVDFINKNSLRDTTTLGLRYSWCNRRIGNKRILAKLDRALVNNSWLLENQNWRCKILPRKFSDHSLVIGWCNKNLRPSNVPFRFRNIWLASSWTW
;
A
#
# COMPACT_ATOMS: atom_id res chain seq x y z
N MET A 1 -13.59 -4.89 -0.55
CA MET A 1 -12.28 -4.25 -0.70
C MET A 1 -11.38 -5.17 -1.51
N ALA A 2 -10.52 -4.60 -2.35
CA ALA A 2 -9.45 -5.33 -3.03
C ALA A 2 -8.11 -4.62 -2.77
N ILE A 3 -7.06 -5.36 -2.41
CA ILE A 3 -5.70 -4.84 -2.29
C ILE A 3 -4.80 -5.71 -3.15
N GLU A 4 -4.48 -5.25 -4.35
CA GLU A 4 -3.83 -6.09 -5.37
C GLU A 4 -2.89 -5.27 -6.25
N ASP A 5 -2.04 -5.97 -7.00
CA ASP A 5 -1.29 -5.42 -8.12
C ASP A 5 -2.15 -5.41 -9.38
N PHE A 6 -2.54 -4.21 -9.83
CA PHE A 6 -3.34 -4.04 -11.05
C PHE A 6 -2.48 -3.91 -12.30
N ASN A 7 -1.15 -3.77 -12.18
CA ASN A 7 -0.24 -3.48 -13.29
C ASN A 7 -0.67 -2.30 -14.18
N ILE A 8 -1.45 -1.36 -13.65
CA ILE A 8 -1.98 -0.20 -14.37
C ILE A 8 -1.69 1.09 -13.61
N VAL A 9 -1.10 2.05 -14.33
CA VAL A 9 -0.92 3.44 -13.92
C VAL A 9 -2.17 4.22 -14.36
N ALA A 10 -3.00 4.63 -13.40
CA ALA A 10 -4.28 5.30 -13.65
C ALA A 10 -4.11 6.77 -14.07
N THR A 11 -3.06 7.44 -13.58
CA THR A 11 -2.75 8.84 -13.94
C THR A 11 -1.25 9.05 -14.20
N SER A 12 -0.89 10.07 -14.98
CA SER A 12 0.53 10.39 -15.21
C SER A 12 1.29 10.75 -13.93
N LEU A 13 0.58 11.25 -12.91
CA LEU A 13 1.13 11.56 -11.58
C LEU A 13 1.56 10.30 -10.80
N GLU A 14 1.09 9.13 -11.19
CA GLU A 14 1.41 7.85 -10.56
C GLU A 14 2.63 7.18 -11.17
N MET A 15 3.33 7.87 -12.07
CA MET A 15 4.57 7.39 -12.67
C MET A 15 5.65 8.48 -12.65
N LYS A 16 6.91 8.07 -12.58
CA LYS A 16 8.07 8.96 -12.74
C LYS A 16 9.12 8.26 -13.60
N GLY A 17 9.57 8.96 -14.65
CA GLY A 17 10.42 8.38 -15.70
C GLY A 17 9.63 7.44 -16.61
N GLY A 18 10.30 6.88 -17.63
CA GLY A 18 9.69 5.93 -18.57
C GLY A 18 8.71 6.57 -19.56
N HIS A 19 8.09 5.72 -20.38
CA HIS A 19 7.08 6.13 -21.36
C HIS A 19 5.68 6.13 -20.75
N HIS A 20 4.82 7.01 -21.26
CA HIS A 20 3.42 7.09 -20.85
C HIS A 20 2.70 5.73 -21.01
N PRO A 21 1.88 5.33 -20.03
CA PRO A 21 1.14 4.06 -20.09
C PRO A 21 0.16 4.03 -21.27
N ASN A 22 -0.26 2.83 -21.66
CA ASN A 22 -1.30 2.64 -22.67
C ASN A 22 -2.59 3.39 -22.28
N LYS A 23 -2.95 4.41 -23.08
CA LYS A 23 -4.10 5.29 -22.85
C LYS A 23 -5.41 4.51 -22.78
N ARG A 24 -5.57 3.46 -23.59
CA ARG A 24 -6.79 2.66 -23.65
C ARG A 24 -6.98 1.84 -22.37
N ALA A 25 -5.98 1.04 -21.99
CA ALA A 25 -6.04 0.22 -20.77
C ALA A 25 -6.25 1.09 -19.52
N ARG A 26 -5.58 2.25 -19.46
CA ARG A 26 -5.80 3.23 -18.39
C ARG A 26 -7.26 3.71 -18.34
N ASN A 27 -7.83 4.10 -19.48
CA ASN A 27 -9.21 4.60 -19.53
C ASN A 27 -10.20 3.50 -19.12
N GLU A 28 -10.04 2.29 -19.65
CA GLU A 28 -10.87 1.12 -19.28
C GLU A 28 -10.80 0.84 -17.77
N PHE A 29 -9.62 0.98 -17.16
CA PHE A 29 -9.44 0.82 -15.71
C PHE A 29 -10.13 1.92 -14.90
N VAL A 30 -10.01 3.18 -15.33
CA VAL A 30 -10.70 4.31 -14.68
C VAL A 30 -12.21 4.16 -14.81
N ASP A 31 -12.71 3.76 -15.97
CA ASP A 31 -14.13 3.51 -16.20
C ASP A 31 -14.64 2.35 -15.34
N PHE A 32 -13.85 1.28 -15.19
CA PHE A 32 -14.17 0.18 -14.28
C PHE A 32 -14.29 0.66 -12.83
N ILE A 33 -13.34 1.47 -12.35
CA ILE A 33 -13.39 2.05 -11.00
C ILE A 33 -14.67 2.88 -10.81
N ASN A 34 -14.96 3.77 -11.76
CA ASN A 34 -16.12 4.66 -11.71
C ASN A 34 -17.44 3.90 -11.77
N LYS A 35 -17.58 2.94 -12.70
CA LYS A 35 -18.79 2.13 -12.89
C LYS A 35 -19.16 1.34 -11.64
N ASN A 36 -18.17 0.91 -10.87
CA ASN A 36 -18.37 0.12 -9.66
C ASN A 36 -18.37 0.98 -8.37
N SER A 37 -18.37 2.32 -8.49
CA SER A 37 -18.28 3.24 -7.35
C SER A 37 -17.12 2.90 -6.41
N LEU A 38 -15.99 2.48 -6.98
CA LEU A 38 -14.77 2.18 -6.25
C LEU A 38 -13.95 3.45 -6.09
N ARG A 39 -13.12 3.46 -5.04
CA ARG A 39 -12.18 4.54 -4.74
C ARG A 39 -10.83 3.93 -4.39
N ASP A 40 -9.78 4.48 -4.96
CA ASP A 40 -8.41 4.18 -4.56
C ASP A 40 -8.13 4.87 -3.21
N THR A 41 -7.81 4.06 -2.21
CA THR A 41 -7.54 4.55 -0.85
C THR A 41 -6.24 5.35 -0.85
N THR A 42 -6.24 6.54 -0.25
CA THR A 42 -5.03 7.31 -0.04
C THR A 42 -4.03 6.51 0.81
N THR A 43 -2.82 6.31 0.28
CA THR A 43 -1.75 5.58 0.95
C THR A 43 -0.80 6.53 1.69
N LEU A 44 -0.38 6.13 2.88
CA LEU A 44 0.71 6.73 3.64
C LEU A 44 2.06 6.14 3.20
N GLY A 45 3.16 6.83 3.54
CA GLY A 45 4.52 6.34 3.29
C GLY A 45 4.99 6.64 1.88
N LEU A 46 5.43 5.62 1.13
CA LEU A 46 5.92 5.81 -0.23
C LEU A 46 4.78 6.14 -1.20
N ARG A 47 5.08 6.95 -2.22
CA ARG A 47 4.14 7.29 -3.31
C ARG A 47 4.01 6.19 -4.37
N TYR A 48 5.08 5.44 -4.61
CA TYR A 48 5.16 4.44 -5.66
C TYR A 48 5.32 3.06 -5.05
N SER A 49 4.60 2.08 -5.59
CA SER A 49 4.66 0.70 -5.14
C SER A 49 5.65 -0.12 -5.98
N TRP A 50 5.96 0.28 -7.21
CA TRP A 50 6.86 -0.42 -8.13
C TRP A 50 8.07 0.43 -8.55
N CYS A 51 9.18 -0.24 -8.87
CA CYS A 51 10.39 0.36 -9.45
C CYS A 51 11.20 -0.69 -10.21
N ASN A 52 11.68 -0.35 -11.40
CA ASN A 52 12.50 -1.21 -12.25
C ASN A 52 13.93 -1.47 -11.74
N ARG A 53 14.25 -1.01 -10.52
CA ARG A 53 15.56 -1.12 -9.84
C ARG A 53 16.75 -0.51 -10.57
N ARG A 54 16.53 0.27 -11.63
CA ARG A 54 17.60 1.00 -12.32
C ARG A 54 17.96 2.28 -11.58
N ILE A 55 19.09 2.87 -11.95
CA ILE A 55 19.66 4.07 -11.32
C ILE A 55 19.64 5.25 -12.31
N GLY A 56 19.63 6.47 -11.79
CA GLY A 56 19.67 7.70 -12.57
C GLY A 56 18.48 7.83 -13.52
N ASN A 57 18.75 8.33 -14.74
CA ASN A 57 17.72 8.60 -15.75
C ASN A 57 17.01 7.34 -16.28
N LYS A 58 17.57 6.14 -16.02
CA LYS A 58 16.93 4.86 -16.39
C LYS A 58 15.95 4.36 -15.34
N ARG A 59 15.86 5.01 -14.17
CA ARG A 59 14.96 4.63 -13.08
C ARG A 59 13.52 4.98 -13.44
N ILE A 60 12.63 4.00 -13.31
CA ILE A 60 11.18 4.18 -13.47
C ILE A 60 10.51 3.81 -12.16
N LEU A 61 9.61 4.67 -11.68
CA LEU A 61 8.78 4.44 -10.51
C LEU A 61 7.31 4.46 -10.94
N ALA A 62 6.49 3.56 -10.40
CA ALA A 62 5.06 3.49 -10.70
C ALA A 62 4.23 3.10 -9.47
N LYS A 63 2.97 3.55 -9.40
CA LYS A 63 1.96 3.01 -8.48
C LYS A 63 1.14 1.96 -9.24
N LEU A 64 1.40 0.69 -8.95
CA LEU A 64 0.73 -0.46 -9.57
C LEU A 64 -0.17 -1.21 -8.58
N ASP A 65 0.25 -1.25 -7.32
CA ASP A 65 -0.47 -1.85 -6.21
C ASP A 65 -1.45 -0.83 -5.59
N ARG A 66 -2.72 -1.21 -5.41
CA ARG A 66 -3.78 -0.31 -4.95
C ARG A 66 -4.72 -0.99 -3.97
N ALA A 67 -5.30 -0.19 -3.08
CA ALA A 67 -6.40 -0.61 -2.23
C ALA A 67 -7.71 0.05 -2.70
N LEU A 68 -8.53 -0.70 -3.44
CA LEU A 68 -9.82 -0.25 -3.94
C LEU A 68 -10.95 -0.59 -2.96
N VAL A 69 -11.71 0.41 -2.57
CA VAL A 69 -12.82 0.31 -1.61
C VAL A 69 -14.08 0.96 -2.16
N ASN A 70 -15.25 0.42 -1.85
CA ASN A 70 -16.54 1.05 -2.14
C ASN A 70 -17.09 1.74 -0.88
N ASN A 71 -18.22 2.43 -1.01
CA ASN A 71 -18.83 3.15 0.10
C ASN A 71 -19.29 2.23 1.23
N SER A 72 -19.86 1.05 0.92
CA SER A 72 -20.28 0.08 1.95
C SER A 72 -19.10 -0.35 2.83
N TRP A 73 -17.93 -0.63 2.23
CA TRP A 73 -16.72 -0.92 3.00
C TRP A 73 -16.31 0.22 3.93
N LEU A 74 -16.35 1.47 3.44
CA LEU A 74 -15.97 2.65 4.22
C LEU A 74 -16.92 2.92 5.39
N LEU A 75 -18.21 2.58 5.26
CA LEU A 75 -19.19 2.71 6.34
C LEU A 75 -18.91 1.71 7.47
N GLU A 76 -18.53 0.48 7.13
CA GLU A 76 -18.19 -0.58 8.10
C GLU A 76 -16.79 -0.39 8.71
N ASN A 77 -15.87 0.18 7.96
CA ASN A 77 -14.45 0.30 8.30
C ASN A 77 -14.06 1.78 8.42
N GLN A 78 -14.76 2.50 9.30
CA GLN A 78 -14.43 3.88 9.62
C GLN A 78 -12.96 3.98 10.07
N ASN A 79 -12.25 4.99 9.56
CA ASN A 79 -10.81 5.16 9.75
C ASN A 79 -9.92 4.08 9.08
N TRP A 80 -10.39 3.44 8.01
CA TRP A 80 -9.52 2.64 7.14
C TRP A 80 -8.33 3.47 6.63
N ARG A 81 -7.14 2.90 6.69
CA ARG A 81 -5.88 3.50 6.23
C ARG A 81 -5.10 2.47 5.43
N CYS A 82 -4.31 2.94 4.48
CA CYS A 82 -3.32 2.11 3.79
C CYS A 82 -1.93 2.76 3.87
N LYS A 83 -0.87 1.95 3.82
CA LYS A 83 0.52 2.40 3.79
C LYS A 83 1.33 1.57 2.83
N ILE A 84 2.15 2.24 2.02
CA ILE A 84 3.17 1.60 1.20
C ILE A 84 4.47 1.61 2.00
N LEU A 85 5.00 0.42 2.27
CA LEU A 85 6.22 0.24 3.06
C LEU A 85 7.48 0.37 2.21
N PRO A 86 8.63 0.74 2.82
CA PRO A 86 9.91 0.72 2.14
C PRO A 86 10.22 -0.66 1.55
N ARG A 87 10.62 -0.64 0.29
CA ARG A 87 11.04 -1.81 -0.45
C ARG A 87 12.35 -2.37 0.09
N LYS A 88 12.43 -3.68 0.26
CA LYS A 88 13.66 -4.38 0.64
C LYS A 88 14.07 -5.47 -0.36
N PHE A 89 13.16 -6.36 -0.72
CA PHE A 89 13.52 -7.59 -1.43
C PHE A 89 12.79 -7.82 -2.76
N SER A 90 11.69 -7.12 -3.02
CA SER A 90 10.91 -7.19 -4.28
C SER A 90 11.05 -5.91 -5.12
N ASP A 91 10.76 -5.97 -6.41
CA ASP A 91 10.53 -4.78 -7.25
C ASP A 91 9.12 -4.19 -7.04
N HIS A 92 8.33 -4.80 -6.17
CA HIS A 92 7.16 -4.23 -5.53
C HIS A 92 7.44 -3.87 -4.06
N SER A 93 6.67 -2.91 -3.56
CA SER A 93 6.62 -2.46 -2.18
C SER A 93 5.33 -3.00 -1.57
N LEU A 94 5.40 -3.54 -0.34
CA LEU A 94 4.21 -4.06 0.33
C LEU A 94 3.20 -2.95 0.62
N VAL A 95 1.94 -3.17 0.24
CA VAL A 95 0.78 -2.34 0.63
C VAL A 95 0.09 -3.01 1.80
N ILE A 96 0.02 -2.33 2.94
CA ILE A 96 -0.70 -2.79 4.12
C ILE A 96 -1.89 -1.88 4.41
N GLY A 97 -3.04 -2.50 4.72
CA GLY A 97 -4.26 -1.80 5.12
C GLY A 97 -4.66 -2.15 6.55
N TRP A 98 -5.21 -1.18 7.28
CA TRP A 98 -5.70 -1.38 8.65
C TRP A 98 -6.80 -0.37 9.00
N CYS A 99 -7.59 -0.71 10.02
CA CYS A 99 -8.42 0.25 10.74
C CYS A 99 -7.81 0.52 12.11
N ASN A 100 -7.80 1.78 12.54
CA ASN A 100 -7.58 2.10 13.95
C ASN A 100 -8.84 1.72 14.73
N LYS A 101 -9.01 0.44 15.02
CA LYS A 101 -9.92 0.02 16.08
C LYS A 101 -9.13 0.18 17.38
N ASN A 102 -9.64 0.97 18.33
CA ASN A 102 -9.11 1.04 19.69
C ASN A 102 -9.39 -0.30 20.38
N LEU A 103 -8.67 -1.35 19.98
CA LEU A 103 -8.81 -2.70 20.52
C LEU A 103 -8.00 -2.89 21.78
N ARG A 104 -7.25 -1.87 22.23
CA ARG A 104 -6.55 -1.95 23.51
C ARG A 104 -7.61 -1.83 24.61
N PRO A 105 -7.83 -2.89 25.43
CA PRO A 105 -8.48 -2.70 26.71
C PRO A 105 -7.70 -1.62 27.47
N SER A 106 -8.41 -0.69 28.10
CA SER A 106 -7.77 0.39 28.89
C SER A 106 -6.86 -0.13 30.01
N ASN A 107 -7.02 -1.40 30.42
CA ASN A 107 -6.40 -2.01 31.59
C ASN A 107 -5.50 -3.22 31.27
N VAL A 108 -4.73 -3.22 30.19
CA VAL A 108 -3.72 -4.29 30.00
C VAL A 108 -2.45 -3.94 30.76
N PRO A 109 -2.08 -4.67 31.84
CA PRO A 109 -0.83 -4.41 32.55
C PRO A 109 0.36 -4.68 31.62
N PHE A 110 1.38 -3.82 31.69
CA PHE A 110 2.66 -4.07 31.01
C PHE A 110 3.26 -5.38 31.54
N ARG A 111 3.48 -6.34 30.64
CA ARG A 111 4.14 -7.61 30.95
C ARG A 111 5.42 -7.70 30.14
N PHE A 112 6.55 -7.69 30.85
CA PHE A 112 7.85 -7.97 30.31
C PHE A 112 8.27 -9.38 30.74
N ARG A 113 8.80 -10.19 29.83
CA ARG A 113 9.34 -11.50 30.20
C ARG A 113 10.79 -11.31 30.60
N ASN A 114 11.12 -11.56 31.87
CA ASN A 114 12.48 -11.40 32.40
C ASN A 114 13.54 -12.25 31.68
N ILE A 115 13.15 -13.32 30.96
CA ILE A 115 14.07 -14.12 30.15
C ILE A 115 14.76 -13.31 29.03
N TRP A 116 14.21 -12.16 28.65
CA TRP A 116 14.82 -11.26 27.65
C TRP A 116 16.00 -10.47 28.23
N LEU A 117 16.13 -10.41 29.57
CA LEU A 117 17.31 -9.90 30.27
C LEU A 117 18.30 -11.01 30.63
N ALA A 118 17.97 -12.28 30.38
CA ALA A 118 18.90 -13.37 30.57
C ALA A 118 19.95 -13.33 29.45
N SER A 119 20.98 -12.51 29.66
CA SER A 119 22.25 -12.62 28.96
C SER A 119 22.98 -13.86 29.48
N SER A 120 22.70 -15.01 28.88
CA SER A 120 23.63 -16.15 28.88
C SER A 120 23.42 -16.98 27.61
N TRP A 121 23.54 -16.31 26.45
CA TRP A 121 24.13 -16.97 25.30
C TRP A 121 25.64 -16.79 25.44
N THR A 122 26.24 -17.52 26.37
CA THR A 122 27.69 -17.78 26.33
C THR A 122 27.91 -18.84 25.26
N TRP A 123 28.78 -18.50 24.31
CA TRP A 123 29.26 -19.37 23.22
C TRP A 123 29.75 -20.72 23.73
#